data_AF-A0A3N6A059-F1
#
_entry.id   AF-A0A3N6A059-F1
#
_cell.length_a   1.000
_cell.length_b   1.000
_cell.length_c   1.000
_cell.angle_alpha   90.00
_cell.angle_beta   90.00
_cell.angle_gamma   90.00
#
_symmetry.space_group_name_H-M   'P 1'
#
loop_
_entity.id
_entity.type
_entity.pdbx_description
1 polymer ?
#
loop_
_entity_poly.entity_id
_entity_poly.type
_entity_poly.pdbx_seq_one_letter_code
_entity_poly.pdbx_strand_id
1 'polypeptide(L)'
;MCTPVFAAILWLGALPAPAVVVIGLITSFAGYTAVYALNDVVDYRVDREKAAAGVLGAAGGDIDGVIVRHPMAQGLLSFREGMAWALFWSAVALIGAFVLNPVCAAIFLGAGAFEALYCWL
;
A
#
# COMPACT_ATOMS: atom_id res chain seq x y z
N MET A 1 6.61 10.10 -9.33
CA MET A 1 6.24 8.69 -9.62
C MET A 1 5.79 8.42 -11.08
N CYS A 2 5.92 9.35 -12.04
CA CYS A 2 5.45 9.11 -13.43
C CYS A 2 6.52 8.58 -14.39
N THR A 3 7.79 8.60 -14.00
CA THR A 3 8.93 8.15 -14.82
C THR A 3 8.76 6.75 -15.44
N PRO A 4 8.35 5.70 -14.70
CA PRO A 4 8.16 4.37 -15.31
C PRO A 4 7.04 4.35 -16.35
N VAL A 5 5.97 5.11 -16.13
CA VAL A 5 4.85 5.23 -17.10
C VAL A 5 5.33 5.89 -18.39
N PHE A 6 6.09 6.98 -18.26
CA PHE A 6 6.63 7.69 -19.42
C PHE A 6 7.62 6.84 -20.21
N ALA A 7 8.53 6.13 -19.53
CA ALA A 7 9.45 5.19 -20.15
C ALA A 7 8.72 4.06 -20.89
N ALA A 8 7.65 3.52 -20.29
CA ALA A 8 6.84 2.49 -20.91
C ALA A 8 6.12 2.99 -22.18
N ILE A 9 5.58 4.21 -22.18
CA ILE A 9 4.93 4.80 -23.36
C ILE A 9 5.94 5.04 -24.48
N LEU A 10 7.12 5.60 -24.15
CA LEU A 10 8.19 5.82 -25.13
C LEU A 10 8.65 4.50 -25.76
N TRP A 11 8.79 3.45 -24.94
CA TRP A 11 9.16 2.12 -25.41
C TRP A 11 8.07 1.49 -26.29
N LEU A 12 6.80 1.67 -25.93
CA LEU A 12 5.66 1.13 -26.68
C LEU A 12 5.44 1.89 -28.01
N GLY A 13 5.85 3.16 -28.08
CA GLY A 13 5.69 4.02 -29.26
C GLY A 13 4.25 4.51 -29.51
N ALA A 14 3.32 4.15 -28.63
CA ALA A 14 1.91 4.51 -28.70
C ALA A 14 1.28 4.49 -27.30
N LEU A 15 0.06 5.01 -27.17
CA LEU A 15 -0.72 4.84 -25.95
C LEU A 15 -1.25 3.40 -25.85
N PRO A 16 -1.24 2.79 -24.64
CA PRO A 16 -1.86 1.49 -24.44
C PRO A 16 -3.37 1.56 -24.67
N ALA A 17 -3.99 0.41 -24.90
CA ALA A 17 -5.45 0.32 -24.98
C ALA A 17 -6.11 0.91 -23.71
N PRO A 18 -7.23 1.64 -23.82
CA PRO A 18 -7.87 2.30 -22.68
C PRO A 18 -8.17 1.35 -21.50
N ALA A 19 -8.53 0.10 -21.79
CA ALA A 19 -8.75 -0.92 -20.76
C ALA A 19 -7.50 -1.20 -19.92
N VAL A 20 -6.32 -1.28 -20.56
CA VAL A 20 -5.04 -1.49 -19.88
C VAL A 20 -4.72 -0.31 -18.97
N VAL A 21 -4.99 0.92 -19.43
CA VAL A 21 -4.79 2.13 -18.63
C VAL A 21 -5.70 2.14 -17.41
N VAL A 22 -6.99 1.86 -17.58
CA VAL A 22 -7.97 1.84 -16.47
C VAL A 22 -7.62 0.76 -15.45
N ILE A 23 -7.34 -0.47 -15.90
CA ILE A 23 -6.96 -1.56 -15.00
C ILE A 23 -5.64 -1.23 -14.30
N GLY A 24 -4.66 -0.66 -15.01
CA GLY A 24 -3.38 -0.23 -14.43
C GLY A 24 -3.53 0.84 -13.35
N LEU A 25 -4.39 1.83 -13.56
CA LEU A 25 -4.68 2.86 -12.56
C LEU A 25 -5.34 2.28 -11.31
N ILE A 26 -6.38 1.45 -11.48
CA ILE A 26 -7.08 0.80 -10.36
C ILE A 26 -6.10 -0.10 -9.59
N THR A 27 -5.31 -0.90 -10.31
CA THR A 27 -4.31 -1.81 -9.73
C THR A 27 -3.25 -1.05 -8.95
N SER A 28 -2.76 0.07 -9.48
CA SER A 28 -1.73 0.88 -8.81
C SER A 28 -2.27 1.56 -7.56
N PHE A 29 -3.49 2.10 -7.63
CA PHE A 29 -4.17 2.69 -6.48
C PHE A 29 -4.42 1.65 -5.38
N ALA A 30 -4.92 0.46 -5.77
CA ALA A 30 -5.14 -0.64 -4.86
C ALA A 30 -3.83 -1.13 -4.23
N GLY A 31 -2.77 -1.29 -5.01
CA GLY A 31 -1.47 -1.76 -4.53
C GLY A 31 -0.84 -0.78 -3.54
N TYR A 32 -0.87 0.52 -3.84
CA TYR A 32 -0.44 1.56 -2.90
C TYR A 32 -1.23 1.48 -1.59
N THR A 33 -2.57 1.47 -1.68
CA THR A 33 -3.44 1.43 -0.49
C THR A 33 -3.24 0.15 0.33
N ALA A 34 -3.02 -0.99 -0.34
CA ALA A 34 -2.75 -2.28 0.30
C ALA A 34 -1.45 -2.27 1.11
N VAL A 35 -0.36 -1.74 0.57
CA VAL A 35 0.94 -1.70 1.27
C VAL A 35 0.86 -0.80 2.50
N TYR A 36 0.26 0.39 2.40
CA TYR A 36 0.10 1.27 3.56
C TYR A 36 -0.79 0.65 4.64
N ALA A 37 -1.90 0.02 4.24
CA ALA A 37 -2.77 -0.67 5.18
C ALA A 37 -2.08 -1.90 5.82
N LEU A 38 -1.28 -2.63 5.06
CA LEU A 38 -0.49 -3.75 5.57
C LEU A 38 0.54 -3.27 6.60
N ASN A 39 1.22 -2.15 6.33
CA ASN A 39 2.20 -1.59 7.25
C ASN A 39 1.57 -1.22 8.59
N ASP A 40 0.42 -0.54 8.58
CA ASP A 40 -0.29 -0.25 9.83
C ASP A 40 -0.72 -1.54 10.57
N VAL A 41 -1.02 -2.64 9.86
CA VAL A 41 -1.40 -3.93 10.46
C VAL A 41 -0.19 -4.62 11.10
N VAL A 42 0.95 -4.65 10.39
CA VAL A 42 2.16 -5.36 10.83
C VAL A 42 2.82 -4.61 12.00
N ASP A 43 2.90 -3.27 11.90
CA ASP A 43 3.51 -2.43 12.94
C ASP A 43 2.56 -2.11 14.10
N TYR A 44 1.31 -2.60 14.05
CA TYR A 44 0.24 -2.28 15.01
C TYR A 44 0.69 -2.31 16.48
N ARG A 45 1.46 -3.34 16.88
CA ARG A 45 1.92 -3.49 18.28
C ARG A 45 2.94 -2.42 18.67
N VAL A 46 3.94 -2.20 17.83
CA VAL A 46 5.02 -1.23 18.05
C VAL A 46 4.45 0.18 18.05
N ASP A 47 3.54 0.49 17.12
CA ASP A 47 2.94 1.81 17.03
C ASP A 47 1.96 2.09 18.17
N ARG A 48 1.27 1.05 18.68
CA ARG A 48 0.46 1.18 19.89
C ARG A 48 1.30 1.43 21.14
N GLU A 49 2.48 0.83 21.25
CA GLU A 49 3.43 1.11 22.33
C GLU A 49 3.97 2.55 22.24
N LYS A 50 4.34 3.02 21.04
CA LYS A 50 4.74 4.42 20.80
C LYS A 50 3.61 5.41 21.10
N ALA A 51 2.37 5.06 20.76
CA ALA A 51 1.18 5.84 21.09
C ALA A 51 1.01 5.98 22.61
N ALA A 52 1.10 4.86 23.32
CA ALA A 52 0.98 4.83 24.78
C ALA A 52 2.12 5.58 25.48
N ALA A 53 3.32 5.59 24.90
CA ALA A 53 4.46 6.38 25.37
C ALA A 53 4.36 7.88 25.05
N GLY A 54 3.29 8.34 24.37
CA GLY A 54 3.09 9.75 24.01
C GLY A 54 4.00 10.27 22.89
N VAL A 55 4.77 9.39 22.25
CA VAL A 55 5.80 9.76 21.25
C VAL A 55 5.18 10.14 19.90
N LEU A 56 3.97 9.66 19.60
CA LEU A 56 3.28 9.97 18.35
C LEU A 56 2.88 11.45 18.21
N GLY A 57 2.79 12.21 19.32
CA GLY A 57 2.43 13.63 19.31
C GLY A 57 3.58 14.60 18.99
N ALA A 58 4.83 14.13 18.93
CA ALA A 58 6.01 14.98 18.79
C ALA A 58 6.42 15.28 17.33
N ALA A 59 5.79 14.64 16.34
CA ALA A 59 6.10 14.83 14.92
C ALA A 59 5.42 16.08 14.33
N GLY A 60 5.63 17.24 14.96
CA GLY A 60 5.19 18.54 14.45
C GLY A 60 6.06 18.97 13.27
N GLY A 61 5.80 18.45 12.07
CA GLY A 61 6.54 18.85 10.87
C GLY A 61 6.31 18.02 9.61
N ASP A 62 5.48 16.97 9.65
CA ASP A 62 5.25 16.09 8.50
C ASP A 62 3.79 16.19 8.01
N ILE A 63 3.60 16.19 6.69
CA ILE A 63 2.27 16.35 6.05
C ILE A 63 1.31 15.24 6.50
N ASP A 64 1.83 14.05 6.80
CA ASP A 64 1.07 12.92 7.32
C ASP A 64 0.47 13.16 8.71
N GLY A 65 0.97 14.15 9.46
CA GLY A 65 0.44 14.54 10.77
C GLY A 65 -0.88 15.32 10.73
N VAL A 66 -1.30 15.81 9.55
CA VAL A 66 -2.43 16.74 9.41
C VAL A 66 -3.80 16.03 9.49
N ILE A 67 -3.89 14.76 9.09
CA ILE A 67 -5.19 14.06 8.93
C ILE A 67 -5.44 12.95 9.96
N VAL A 68 -4.38 12.42 10.60
CA VAL A 68 -4.31 11.42 11.70
C VAL A 68 -3.28 10.36 11.31
N ARG A 69 -2.19 10.25 12.08
CA ARG A 69 -1.18 9.19 11.94
C ARG A 69 -1.60 7.92 12.67
N HIS A 70 -1.50 6.78 11.99
CA HIS A 70 -1.76 5.44 12.54
C HIS A 70 -3.13 5.34 13.24
N PRO A 71 -4.25 5.47 12.50
CA PRO A 71 -5.60 5.44 13.07
C PRO A 71 -5.89 4.15 13.84
N MET A 72 -5.26 3.02 13.48
CA MET A 72 -5.34 1.78 14.26
C MET A 72 -4.61 1.88 15.61
N ALA A 73 -3.41 2.45 15.65
CA ALA A 73 -2.65 2.62 16.90
C ALA A 73 -3.32 3.61 17.86
N GLN A 74 -4.03 4.61 17.33
CA GLN A 74 -4.84 5.55 18.10
C GLN A 74 -6.22 5.00 18.52
N GLY A 75 -6.58 3.79 18.06
CA GLY A 75 -7.84 3.13 18.41
C GLY A 75 -9.08 3.65 17.67
N LEU A 76 -8.92 4.47 16.64
CA LEU A 76 -10.02 4.95 15.79
C LEU A 76 -10.51 3.88 14.81
N LEU A 77 -9.65 2.91 14.51
CA LEU A 77 -9.96 1.77 13.66
C LEU A 77 -9.55 0.49 14.38
N SER A 78 -10.42 -0.52 14.41
CA SER A 78 -10.06 -1.81 15.01
C SER A 78 -9.07 -2.56 14.13
N PHE A 79 -8.26 -3.43 14.76
CA PHE A 79 -7.32 -4.30 14.03
C PHE A 79 -8.02 -5.14 12.95
N ARG A 80 -9.26 -5.58 13.22
CA ARG A 80 -10.04 -6.39 12.26
C ARG A 80 -10.45 -5.58 11.04
N GLU A 81 -10.83 -4.32 11.23
CA GLU A 81 -11.20 -3.43 10.12
C GLU A 81 -9.98 -3.10 9.26
N GLY A 82 -8.83 -2.80 9.88
CA GLY A 82 -7.61 -2.53 9.12
C GLY A 82 -7.08 -3.76 8.39
N MET A 83 -7.14 -4.94 9.01
CA MET A 83 -6.83 -6.21 8.36
C MET A 83 -7.77 -6.48 7.18
N ALA A 84 -9.08 -6.31 7.36
CA ALA A 84 -10.05 -6.50 6.27
C ALA A 84 -9.80 -5.52 5.12
N TRP A 85 -9.46 -4.26 5.44
CA TRP A 85 -9.12 -3.24 4.47
C TRP A 85 -7.84 -3.58 3.68
N ALA A 86 -6.78 -4.00 4.38
CA ALA A 86 -5.53 -4.43 3.76
C ALA A 86 -5.75 -5.64 2.84
N LEU A 87 -6.50 -6.64 3.29
CA LEU A 87 -6.83 -7.84 2.51
C LEU A 87 -7.68 -7.50 1.28
N PHE A 88 -8.68 -6.63 1.42
CA PHE A 88 -9.53 -6.21 0.31
C PHE A 88 -8.70 -5.55 -0.80
N TRP A 89 -7.89 -4.54 -0.45
CA TRP A 89 -7.07 -3.86 -1.44
C TRP A 89 -5.96 -4.74 -2.02
N SER A 90 -5.38 -5.64 -1.21
CA SER A 90 -4.42 -6.63 -1.69
C SER A 90 -5.04 -7.57 -2.72
N ALA A 91 -6.29 -8.01 -2.51
CA ALA A 91 -7.01 -8.86 -3.46
C ALA A 91 -7.30 -8.11 -4.77
N VAL A 92 -7.78 -6.85 -4.70
CA VAL A 92 -8.02 -6.02 -5.89
C VAL A 92 -6.73 -5.80 -6.68
N ALA A 93 -5.62 -5.48 -5.99
CA ALA A 93 -4.32 -5.30 -6.60
C ALA A 93 -3.80 -6.59 -7.25
N LEU A 94 -3.94 -7.74 -6.57
CA LEU A 94 -3.49 -9.03 -7.08
C LEU A 94 -4.27 -9.46 -8.32
N ILE A 95 -5.60 -9.29 -8.30
CA ILE A 95 -6.46 -9.59 -9.46
C ILE A 95 -6.10 -8.69 -10.63
N GLY A 96 -5.98 -7.37 -10.41
CA GLY A 96 -5.63 -6.42 -11.44
C GLY A 96 -4.24 -6.69 -12.04
N ALA A 97 -3.26 -7.00 -11.18
CA ALA A 97 -1.92 -7.37 -11.59
C ALA A 97 -1.93 -8.65 -12.43
N PHE A 98 -2.64 -9.69 -12.01
CA PHE A 98 -2.75 -10.95 -12.74
C PHE A 98 -3.42 -10.78 -14.11
N VAL A 99 -4.48 -9.98 -14.19
CA VAL A 99 -5.18 -9.65 -15.45
C VAL A 99 -4.27 -8.89 -16.42
N LEU A 100 -3.42 -7.98 -15.92
CA LEU A 100 -2.46 -7.24 -16.75
C LEU A 100 -1.31 -8.14 -17.21
N ASN A 101 -0.67 -8.84 -16.26
CA ASN A 101 0.40 -9.79 -16.52
C ASN A 101 0.68 -10.64 -15.24
N PRO A 102 0.68 -11.98 -15.31
CA PRO A 102 0.99 -12.82 -14.15
C PRO A 102 2.34 -12.52 -13.46
N VAL A 103 3.33 -12.00 -14.20
CA VAL A 103 4.61 -11.57 -13.61
C VAL A 103 4.41 -10.40 -12.64
N CYS A 104 3.51 -9.47 -12.91
CA CYS A 104 3.18 -8.37 -11.99
C CYS A 104 2.62 -8.90 -10.66
N ALA A 105 1.81 -9.96 -10.70
CA ALA A 105 1.29 -10.60 -9.50
C ALA A 105 2.42 -11.23 -8.67
N ALA A 106 3.39 -11.89 -9.32
CA ALA A 106 4.56 -12.44 -8.64
C ALA A 106 5.42 -11.34 -7.99
N ILE A 107 5.64 -10.21 -8.68
CA ILE A 107 6.36 -9.05 -8.13
C ILE A 107 5.62 -8.49 -6.91
N PHE A 108 4.30 -8.33 -6.99
CA PHE A 108 3.50 -7.81 -5.87
C PHE A 108 3.56 -8.71 -4.64
N LEU A 109 3.43 -10.04 -4.83
CA LEU A 109 3.59 -11.01 -3.76
C LEU A 109 5.00 -11.00 -3.16
N GLY A 110 6.02 -10.89 -4.00
CA GLY A 110 7.41 -10.75 -3.55
C GLY A 110 7.62 -9.49 -2.71
N ALA A 111 7.08 -8.35 -3.14
CA ALA A 111 7.14 -7.10 -2.38
C ALA A 111 6.47 -7.23 -1.01
N GLY A 112 5.26 -7.80 -0.94
CA GLY A 112 4.57 -8.04 0.34
C GLY A 112 5.33 -9.00 1.26
N ALA A 113 5.97 -10.03 0.70
CA ALA A 113 6.81 -10.95 1.48
C ALA A 113 8.07 -10.26 2.02
N PHE A 114 8.71 -9.39 1.24
CA PHE A 114 9.86 -8.61 1.71
C PHE A 114 9.48 -7.62 2.80
N GLU A 115 8.32 -6.95 2.69
CA GLU A 115 7.82 -6.05 3.73
C GLU A 115 7.57 -6.82 5.03
N ALA A 116 6.87 -7.96 4.95
CA ALA A 116 6.63 -8.81 6.12
C ALA A 116 7.93 -9.33 6.76
N LEU A 117 8.94 -9.67 5.94
CA LEU A 117 10.26 -10.07 6.42
C LEU A 117 10.99 -8.90 7.08
N TYR A 118 10.93 -7.71 6.49
CA TYR A 118 11.55 -6.49 7.02
C TYR A 118 11.00 -6.14 8.40
N CYS A 119 9.67 -6.19 8.59
CA CYS A 119 9.05 -5.93 9.88
C CYS A 119 9.23 -7.06 10.90
N TRP A 120 9.58 -8.27 10.45
CA TRP A 120 9.85 -9.40 11.36
C TRP A 120 11.27 -9.39 11.94
N LEU A 121 12.24 -8.90 11.16
CA LEU A 121 13.65 -8.78 11.55
C LEU A 121 13.90 -7.60 12.49
#